data_AF-A0A0A0EQC7-F1
#
_entry.id   AF-A0A0A0EQC7-F1
#
_cell.length_a   1.000
_cell.length_b   1.000
_cell.length_c   1.000
_cell.angle_alpha   90.00
_cell.angle_beta   90.00
_cell.angle_gamma   90.00
#
_symmetry.space_group_name_H-M   'P 1'
#
loop_
_entity.id
_entity.type
_entity.pdbx_description
1 polymer ?
#
loop_
_entity_poly.entity_id
_entity_poly.type
_entity_poly.pdbx_seq_one_letter_code
_entity_poly.pdbx_strand_id
1 'polypeptide(L)'
;MSTSLPDSPPPRRRRARLWRRLLWLIPLLLLTAAGWRGWLWWQGHEAADRATSSDIGLRLDGLNERVGALRGDQRAQAQRLQQAIATNRVLRDELLGLGERSALIEDSFAKYTDPSRHGAQALRLDEAELLLSLGQQRLLIAGDLDGARRGYALAAGVLAGVDDPAYLSLRQTLGQERAALDALGGEPRALALARLDAWAQSVGSVPEPATVDTRSRPWWQRAFAGIVEVRHHDNAVALDPVSRADAQTGLQLEISLARAAAERRDDAGFRIALRRVDVWLAQLVTQPATLQADRTRLHEIAAMPLSLSLPTLGTTLAQLRQLRATRRESAE
;
A
#
# COMPACT_ATOMS: atom_id res chain seq x y z
N MET A 1 50.99 47.47 -172.27
CA MET A 1 50.16 46.56 -171.46
C MET A 1 50.50 46.80 -169.99
N SER A 2 49.50 47.25 -169.21
CA SER A 2 49.08 46.83 -167.85
C SER A 2 50.17 46.34 -166.85
N THR A 3 50.23 46.65 -165.54
CA THR A 3 49.25 47.20 -164.57
C THR A 3 49.93 47.46 -163.20
N SER A 4 49.58 48.57 -162.51
CA SER A 4 49.37 48.83 -161.03
C SER A 4 50.42 48.46 -159.95
N LEU A 5 50.67 49.14 -158.81
CA LEU A 5 50.33 50.43 -158.12
C LEU A 5 51.23 50.49 -156.81
N PRO A 6 51.36 51.62 -156.05
CA PRO A 6 52.51 51.92 -155.15
C PRO A 6 52.25 52.18 -153.62
N ASP A 7 53.36 52.37 -152.86
CA ASP A 7 53.69 53.35 -151.76
C ASP A 7 53.55 53.16 -150.20
N SER A 8 54.61 53.65 -149.48
CA SER A 8 54.70 54.32 -148.12
C SER A 8 55.08 53.54 -146.77
N PRO A 9 55.50 54.17 -145.60
CA PRO A 9 56.90 54.45 -145.06
C PRO A 9 57.17 54.12 -143.50
N PRO A 10 58.24 54.57 -142.75
CA PRO A 10 58.86 53.98 -141.49
C PRO A 10 58.62 54.69 -140.11
N PRO A 11 59.03 54.21 -138.86
CA PRO A 11 60.30 54.62 -138.14
C PRO A 11 60.83 53.86 -136.82
N ARG A 12 62.11 54.17 -136.40
CA ARG A 12 62.86 54.41 -135.09
C ARG A 12 62.77 53.60 -133.73
N ARG A 13 63.94 53.55 -133.01
CA ARG A 13 64.28 52.88 -131.70
C ARG A 13 64.21 53.79 -130.42
N ARG A 14 63.79 53.24 -129.26
CA ARG A 14 64.13 53.65 -127.85
C ARG A 14 63.56 52.67 -126.79
N ARG A 15 64.36 51.85 -126.08
CA ARG A 15 63.97 51.10 -124.83
C ARG A 15 65.22 50.62 -124.05
N ALA A 16 65.55 51.20 -122.89
CA ALA A 16 66.63 50.69 -122.01
C ALA A 16 66.60 51.12 -120.51
N ARG A 17 65.51 51.71 -119.95
CA ARG A 17 65.51 52.20 -118.53
C ARG A 17 64.57 51.50 -117.54
N LEU A 18 63.77 50.51 -117.96
CA LEU A 18 62.73 49.89 -117.10
C LEU A 18 63.19 48.66 -116.29
N TRP A 19 64.29 47.99 -116.65
CA TRP A 19 64.67 46.69 -116.07
C TRP A 19 65.30 46.76 -114.66
N ARG A 20 65.96 47.86 -114.28
CA ARG A 20 66.67 47.93 -112.98
C ARG A 20 65.75 48.04 -111.76
N ARG A 21 64.49 48.47 -111.94
CA ARG A 21 63.51 48.56 -110.84
C ARG A 21 62.87 47.21 -110.50
N LEU A 22 62.89 46.23 -111.40
CA LEU A 22 62.24 44.94 -111.20
C LEU A 22 63.06 43.98 -110.31
N LEU A 23 64.39 44.09 -110.33
CA LEU A 23 65.29 43.17 -109.61
C LEU A 23 65.21 43.30 -108.08
N TRP A 24 64.87 44.49 -107.56
CA TRP A 24 64.75 44.73 -106.11
C TRP A 24 63.38 44.35 -105.53
N LEU A 25 62.37 44.10 -106.36
CA LEU A 25 61.02 43.75 -105.90
C LEU A 25 60.90 42.28 -105.46
N ILE A 26 61.70 41.38 -106.04
CA ILE A 26 61.65 39.94 -105.76
C ILE A 26 62.06 39.58 -104.32
N PRO A 27 63.22 40.02 -103.78
CA PRO A 27 63.63 39.64 -102.42
C PRO A 27 62.72 40.25 -101.35
N LEU A 28 62.17 41.44 -101.60
CA LEU A 28 61.22 42.09 -100.69
C LEU A 28 59.92 41.29 -100.58
N LEU A 29 59.43 40.76 -101.71
CA LEU A 29 58.21 39.94 -101.76
C LEU A 29 58.40 38.57 -101.09
N LEU A 30 59.59 38.00 -101.15
CA LEU A 30 59.92 36.75 -100.44
C LEU A 30 59.98 36.93 -98.93
N LEU A 31 60.54 38.04 -98.44
CA LEU A 31 60.59 38.35 -97.01
C LEU A 31 59.20 38.61 -96.42
N THR A 32 58.33 39.32 -97.14
CA THR A 32 56.95 39.53 -96.70
C THR A 32 56.15 38.22 -96.70
N ALA A 33 56.36 37.35 -97.68
CA ALA A 33 55.73 36.02 -97.72
C ALA A 33 56.19 35.10 -96.58
N ALA A 34 57.48 35.13 -96.21
CA ALA A 34 58.02 34.34 -95.10
C ALA A 34 57.49 34.85 -93.74
N GLY A 35 57.47 36.17 -93.54
CA GLY A 35 56.87 36.77 -92.34
C GLY A 35 55.38 36.45 -92.20
N TRP A 36 54.65 36.48 -93.32
CA TRP A 36 53.22 36.11 -93.36
C TRP A 36 52.99 34.63 -93.00
N ARG A 37 53.81 33.70 -93.52
CA ARG A 37 53.72 32.28 -93.15
C ARG A 37 54.06 32.01 -91.70
N GLY A 38 55.08 32.70 -91.15
CA GLY A 38 55.43 32.58 -89.72
C GLY A 38 54.31 33.08 -88.82
N TRP A 39 53.67 34.20 -89.18
CA TRP A 39 52.53 34.75 -88.45
C TRP A 39 51.31 33.82 -88.47
N LEU A 40 50.98 33.22 -89.62
CA LEU A 40 49.91 32.22 -89.73
C LEU A 40 50.19 30.97 -88.88
N TRP A 41 51.45 30.51 -88.83
CA TRP A 41 51.82 29.34 -88.03
C TRP A 41 51.75 29.61 -86.52
N TRP A 42 52.19 30.81 -86.09
CA TRP A 42 52.07 31.27 -84.71
C TRP A 42 50.59 31.42 -84.31
N GLN A 43 49.76 32.03 -85.17
CA GLN A 43 48.31 32.15 -84.93
C GLN A 43 47.64 30.79 -84.78
N GLY A 44 48.08 29.77 -85.54
CA GLY A 44 47.59 28.41 -85.42
C GLY A 44 47.91 27.76 -84.06
N HIS A 45 49.12 27.95 -83.54
CA HIS A 45 49.53 27.41 -82.24
C HIS A 45 48.79 28.09 -81.08
N GLU A 46 48.69 29.42 -81.08
CA GLU A 46 47.95 30.14 -80.04
C GLU A 46 46.45 29.83 -80.04
N ALA A 47 45.87 29.47 -81.19
CA ALA A 47 44.47 29.03 -81.27
C ALA A 47 44.29 27.61 -80.71
N ALA A 48 45.24 26.70 -80.97
CA ALA A 48 45.21 25.34 -80.46
C ALA A 48 45.37 25.28 -78.93
N ASP A 49 46.31 26.04 -78.36
CA ASP A 49 46.54 26.09 -76.91
C ASP A 49 45.33 26.67 -76.16
N ARG A 50 44.70 27.71 -76.72
CA ARG A 50 43.44 28.28 -76.21
C ARG A 50 42.27 27.30 -76.29
N ALA A 51 42.19 26.50 -77.34
CA ALA A 51 41.16 25.46 -77.46
C ALA A 51 41.35 24.37 -76.40
N THR A 52 42.59 23.89 -76.18
CA THR A 52 42.87 22.88 -75.15
C THR A 52 42.63 23.39 -73.73
N SER A 53 42.99 24.63 -73.41
CA SER A 53 42.73 25.19 -72.08
C SER A 53 41.23 25.37 -71.83
N SER A 54 40.45 25.73 -72.86
CA SER A 54 38.99 25.81 -72.77
C SER A 54 38.33 24.44 -72.57
N ASP A 55 38.80 23.38 -73.25
CA ASP A 55 38.31 22.00 -73.06
C ASP A 55 38.63 21.49 -71.65
N ILE A 56 39.84 21.77 -71.14
CA ILE A 56 40.21 21.43 -69.76
C ILE A 56 39.31 22.20 -68.76
N GLY A 57 39.06 23.48 -69.00
CA GLY A 57 38.14 24.28 -68.19
C GLY A 57 36.75 23.68 -68.11
N LEU A 58 36.15 23.34 -69.26
CA LEU A 58 34.83 22.70 -69.33
C LEU A 58 34.78 21.35 -68.60
N ARG A 59 35.86 20.55 -68.69
CA ARG A 59 35.97 19.28 -67.96
C ARG A 59 36.07 19.48 -66.45
N LEU A 60 36.82 20.49 -66.00
CA LEU A 60 36.95 20.84 -64.58
C LEU A 60 35.62 21.36 -64.02
N ASP A 61 34.91 22.20 -64.78
CA ASP A 61 33.58 22.68 -64.39
C ASP A 61 32.59 21.52 -64.28
N GLY A 62 32.57 20.61 -65.26
CA GLY A 62 31.73 19.41 -65.20
C GLY A 62 32.07 18.47 -64.03
N LEU A 63 33.35 18.36 -63.64
CA LEU A 63 33.77 17.61 -62.45
C LEU A 63 33.32 18.33 -61.17
N ASN A 64 33.46 19.65 -61.10
CA ASN A 64 33.07 20.44 -59.94
C ASN A 64 31.55 20.42 -59.73
N GLU A 65 30.76 20.49 -60.80
CA GLU A 65 29.31 20.30 -60.77
C GLU A 65 28.93 18.90 -60.27
N ARG A 66 29.60 17.84 -60.75
CA ARG A 66 29.37 16.46 -60.25
C ARG A 66 29.70 16.32 -58.77
N VAL A 67 30.80 16.91 -58.29
CA VAL A 67 31.15 16.93 -56.86
C VAL A 67 30.13 17.73 -56.07
N GLY A 68 29.65 18.85 -56.61
CA GLY A 68 28.56 19.65 -56.03
C GLY A 68 27.27 18.84 -55.89
N ALA A 69 26.86 18.15 -56.95
CA ALA A 69 25.69 17.28 -56.98
C ALA A 69 25.83 16.12 -55.98
N LEU A 70 26.99 15.44 -55.95
CA LEU A 70 27.25 14.34 -55.01
C LEU A 70 27.21 14.79 -53.55
N ARG A 71 27.77 15.98 -53.24
CA ARG A 71 27.68 16.58 -51.90
C ARG A 71 26.24 16.95 -51.55
N GLY A 72 25.45 17.42 -52.52
CA GLY A 72 24.02 17.66 -52.37
C GLY A 72 23.26 16.39 -52.01
N ASP A 73 23.48 15.32 -52.78
CA ASP A 73 22.87 14.00 -52.55
C ASP A 73 23.28 13.41 -51.20
N GLN A 74 24.55 13.52 -50.82
CA GLN A 74 25.02 13.04 -49.51
C GLN A 74 24.32 13.77 -48.36
N ARG A 75 24.12 15.09 -48.46
CA ARG A 75 23.37 15.87 -47.46
C ARG A 75 21.89 15.47 -47.44
N ALA A 76 21.27 15.27 -48.59
CA ALA A 76 19.89 14.82 -48.69
C ALA A 76 19.71 13.41 -48.08
N GLN A 77 20.66 12.49 -48.30
CA GLN A 77 20.66 11.17 -47.68
C GLN A 77 20.88 11.25 -46.16
N ALA A 78 21.79 12.09 -45.68
CA ALA A 78 22.00 12.31 -44.25
C ALA A 78 20.75 12.86 -43.57
N GLN A 79 20.05 13.80 -44.21
CA GLN A 79 18.76 14.32 -43.74
C GLN A 79 17.68 13.23 -43.69
N ARG A 80 17.57 12.38 -44.73
CA ARG A 80 16.63 11.24 -44.72
C ARG A 80 16.95 10.23 -43.60
N LEU A 81 18.23 9.99 -43.32
CA LEU A 81 18.65 9.10 -42.24
C LEU A 81 18.28 9.67 -40.87
N GLN A 82 18.55 10.96 -40.65
CA GLN A 82 18.16 11.67 -39.42
C GLN A 82 16.66 11.66 -39.23
N GLN A 83 15.90 11.89 -40.31
CA GLN A 83 14.44 11.82 -40.29
C GLN A 83 13.95 10.42 -39.94
N ALA A 84 14.51 9.37 -40.55
CA ALA A 84 14.18 7.99 -40.21
C ALA A 84 14.46 7.65 -38.74
N ILE A 85 15.59 8.12 -38.19
CA ILE A 85 15.92 7.94 -36.76
C ILE A 85 14.92 8.68 -35.87
N ALA A 86 14.55 9.93 -36.21
CA ALA A 86 13.57 10.69 -35.45
C ALA A 86 12.19 10.01 -35.46
N THR A 87 11.74 9.54 -36.63
CA THR A 87 10.49 8.79 -36.76
C THR A 87 10.53 7.49 -35.95
N ASN A 88 11.64 6.74 -35.98
CA ASN A 88 11.76 5.51 -35.21
C ASN A 88 11.69 5.74 -33.68
N ARG A 89 12.27 6.84 -33.19
CA ARG A 89 12.14 7.24 -31.78
C ARG A 89 10.69 7.54 -31.41
N VAL A 90 9.99 8.34 -32.22
CA VAL A 90 8.57 8.65 -31.99
C VAL A 90 7.73 7.37 -32.00
N LEU A 91 7.96 6.46 -32.96
CA LEU A 91 7.27 5.17 -32.97
C LEU A 91 7.54 4.36 -31.70
N ARG A 92 8.78 4.35 -31.20
CA ARG A 92 9.12 3.66 -29.96
C ARG A 92 8.41 4.27 -28.75
N ASP A 93 8.36 5.59 -28.67
CA ASP A 93 7.68 6.29 -27.58
C ASP A 93 6.16 6.07 -27.63
N GLU A 94 5.58 6.08 -28.84
CA GLU A 94 4.17 5.72 -29.06
C GLU A 94 3.89 4.25 -28.73
N LEU A 95 4.79 3.33 -29.07
CA LEU A 95 4.66 1.92 -28.69
C LEU A 95 4.74 1.71 -27.18
N LEU A 96 5.63 2.44 -26.49
CA LEU A 96 5.70 2.43 -25.03
C LEU A 96 4.43 3.04 -24.42
N GLY A 97 3.95 4.17 -24.94
CA GLY A 97 2.70 4.80 -24.51
C GLY A 97 1.46 3.94 -24.78
N LEU A 98 1.43 3.21 -25.91
CA LEU A 98 0.40 2.21 -26.22
C LEU A 98 0.46 1.03 -25.25
N GLY A 99 1.65 0.59 -24.84
CA GLY A 99 1.83 -0.46 -23.83
C GLY A 99 1.35 -0.04 -22.45
N GLU A 100 1.63 1.20 -22.04
CA GLU A 100 1.12 1.75 -20.77
C GLU A 100 -0.40 1.90 -20.81
N ARG A 101 -0.95 2.45 -21.91
CA ARG A 101 -2.40 2.57 -22.09
C ARG A 101 -3.09 1.23 -22.20
N SER A 102 -2.50 0.23 -22.86
CA SER A 102 -3.09 -1.11 -22.94
C SER A 102 -3.12 -1.80 -21.59
N ALA A 103 -2.08 -1.64 -20.76
CA ALA A 103 -2.09 -2.12 -19.37
C ALA A 103 -3.19 -1.46 -18.53
N LEU A 104 -3.40 -0.15 -18.71
CA LEU A 104 -4.46 0.60 -18.03
C LEU A 104 -5.87 0.20 -18.50
N ILE A 105 -6.03 -0.07 -19.81
CA ILE A 105 -7.27 -0.57 -20.40
C ILE A 105 -7.55 -2.00 -19.94
N GLU A 106 -6.54 -2.87 -19.90
CA GLU A 106 -6.67 -4.25 -19.40
C GLU A 106 -7.06 -4.27 -17.93
N ASP A 107 -6.44 -3.43 -17.09
CA ASP A 107 -6.81 -3.27 -15.68
C ASP A 107 -8.25 -2.75 -15.51
N SER A 108 -8.63 -1.74 -16.29
CA SER A 108 -10.01 -1.24 -16.33
C SER A 108 -10.99 -2.32 -16.80
N PHE A 109 -10.63 -3.07 -17.83
CA PHE A 109 -11.45 -4.15 -18.37
C PHE A 109 -11.60 -5.31 -17.38
N ALA A 110 -10.55 -5.68 -16.66
CA ALA A 110 -10.60 -6.63 -15.54
C ALA A 110 -11.56 -6.16 -14.43
N LYS A 111 -11.54 -4.86 -14.11
CA LYS A 111 -12.47 -4.25 -13.16
C LYS A 111 -13.93 -4.32 -13.61
N TYR A 112 -14.20 -4.17 -14.91
CA TYR A 112 -15.56 -4.24 -15.47
C TYR A 112 -16.05 -5.66 -15.80
N THR A 113 -15.15 -6.61 -16.03
CA THR A 113 -15.51 -7.99 -16.39
C THR A 113 -15.80 -8.86 -15.18
N ASP A 114 -15.39 -8.47 -13.98
CA ASP A 114 -15.76 -9.19 -12.75
C ASP A 114 -16.40 -8.31 -11.65
N PRO A 115 -17.56 -7.66 -11.92
CA PRO A 115 -18.32 -6.96 -10.88
C PRO A 115 -18.81 -7.92 -9.78
N SER A 116 -19.01 -9.19 -10.13
CA SER A 116 -19.51 -10.22 -9.22
C SER A 116 -18.53 -10.53 -8.09
N ARG A 117 -17.23 -10.64 -8.39
CA ARG A 117 -16.17 -10.85 -7.40
C ARG A 117 -15.95 -9.63 -6.52
N HIS A 118 -15.99 -8.43 -7.09
CA HIS A 118 -15.90 -7.19 -6.31
C HIS A 118 -17.09 -7.01 -5.38
N GLY A 119 -18.31 -7.31 -5.84
CA GLY A 119 -19.52 -7.29 -5.01
C GLY A 119 -19.48 -8.34 -3.89
N ALA A 120 -19.06 -9.57 -4.19
CA ALA A 120 -18.88 -10.63 -3.21
C ALA A 120 -17.80 -10.27 -2.17
N GLN A 121 -16.70 -9.63 -2.59
CA GLN A 121 -15.65 -9.15 -1.70
C GLN A 121 -16.15 -8.01 -0.81
N ALA A 122 -16.87 -7.03 -1.36
CA ALA A 122 -17.47 -5.95 -0.58
C ALA A 122 -18.43 -6.49 0.48
N LEU A 123 -19.26 -7.48 0.13
CA LEU A 123 -20.17 -8.14 1.06
C LEU A 123 -19.41 -8.88 2.17
N ARG A 124 -18.31 -9.58 1.86
CA ARG A 124 -17.45 -10.22 2.88
C ARG A 124 -16.85 -9.19 3.84
N LEU A 125 -16.44 -8.02 3.34
CA LEU A 125 -15.93 -6.96 4.21
C LEU A 125 -17.03 -6.37 5.10
N ASP A 126 -18.25 -6.21 4.59
CA ASP A 126 -19.43 -5.82 5.38
C ASP A 126 -19.75 -6.84 6.47
N GLU A 127 -19.74 -8.13 6.13
CA GLU A 127 -19.96 -9.22 7.08
C GLU A 127 -18.86 -9.25 8.16
N ALA A 128 -17.60 -9.09 7.79
CA ALA A 128 -16.50 -8.99 8.74
C ALA A 128 -16.67 -7.79 9.68
N GLU A 129 -17.08 -6.62 9.17
CA GLU A 129 -17.36 -5.44 9.98
C GLU A 129 -18.50 -5.69 10.98
N LEU A 130 -19.59 -6.30 10.51
CA LEU A 130 -20.73 -6.66 11.33
C LEU A 130 -20.32 -7.61 12.46
N LEU A 131 -19.55 -8.66 12.15
CA LEU A 131 -19.09 -9.64 13.13
C LEU A 131 -18.14 -9.03 14.17
N LEU A 132 -17.22 -8.16 13.74
CA LEU A 132 -16.30 -7.44 14.64
C LEU A 132 -17.07 -6.49 15.55
N SER A 133 -17.99 -5.69 15.00
CA SER A 133 -18.81 -4.76 15.79
C SER A 133 -19.71 -5.49 16.79
N LEU A 134 -20.34 -6.59 16.39
CA LEU A 134 -21.14 -7.43 17.28
C LEU A 134 -20.28 -8.04 18.39
N GLY A 135 -19.10 -8.58 18.07
CA GLY A 135 -18.16 -9.12 19.04
C GLY A 135 -17.73 -8.06 20.07
N GLN A 136 -17.40 -6.86 19.59
CA GLN A 136 -17.03 -5.74 20.44
C GLN A 136 -18.17 -5.28 21.34
N GLN A 137 -19.39 -5.15 20.82
CA GLN A 137 -20.57 -4.77 21.59
C GLN A 137 -20.90 -5.80 22.68
N ARG A 138 -20.84 -7.10 22.36
CA ARG A 138 -21.04 -8.18 23.35
C ARG A 138 -20.02 -8.09 24.48
N LEU A 139 -18.76 -7.81 24.17
CA LEU A 139 -17.74 -7.65 25.20
C LEU A 139 -17.97 -6.41 26.06
N LEU A 140 -18.17 -5.25 25.43
CA LEU A 140 -18.30 -3.97 26.14
C LEU A 140 -19.56 -3.90 26.99
N ILE A 141 -20.69 -4.36 26.45
CA ILE A 141 -22.01 -4.26 27.10
C ILE A 141 -22.25 -5.44 28.03
N ALA A 142 -22.12 -6.68 27.52
CA ALA A 142 -22.47 -7.88 28.26
C ALA A 142 -21.28 -8.50 28.99
N GLY A 143 -20.04 -8.29 28.52
CA GLY A 143 -18.85 -8.96 29.09
C GLY A 143 -18.92 -10.43 28.78
N ASP A 144 -19.22 -10.69 27.53
CA ASP A 144 -19.29 -12.02 26.99
C ASP A 144 -18.02 -12.27 26.16
N LEU A 145 -16.91 -12.54 26.86
CA LEU A 145 -15.61 -12.85 26.26
C LEU A 145 -15.71 -14.01 25.27
N ASP A 146 -16.46 -15.06 25.59
CA ASP A 146 -16.61 -16.21 24.70
C ASP A 146 -17.39 -15.85 23.45
N GLY A 147 -18.44 -15.03 23.59
CA GLY A 147 -19.15 -14.44 22.47
C GLY A 147 -18.26 -13.57 21.59
N ALA A 148 -17.40 -12.76 22.20
CA ALA A 148 -16.43 -11.93 21.49
C ALA A 148 -15.39 -12.78 20.74
N ARG A 149 -14.79 -13.79 21.40
CA ARG A 149 -13.86 -14.75 20.77
C ARG A 149 -14.47 -15.42 19.54
N ARG A 150 -15.71 -15.91 19.67
CA ARG A 150 -16.43 -16.51 18.54
C ARG A 150 -16.69 -15.50 17.41
N GLY A 151 -17.14 -14.29 17.74
CA GLY A 151 -17.38 -13.23 16.74
C GLY A 151 -16.11 -12.85 15.97
N TYR A 152 -14.99 -12.65 16.68
CA TYR A 152 -13.70 -12.35 16.10
C TYR A 152 -13.12 -13.52 15.28
N ALA A 153 -13.36 -14.76 15.71
CA ALA A 153 -12.96 -15.94 14.94
C ALA A 153 -13.76 -16.07 13.63
N LEU A 154 -15.06 -15.79 13.65
CA LEU A 154 -15.91 -15.76 12.45
C LEU A 154 -15.46 -14.64 11.50
N ALA A 155 -15.23 -13.43 12.03
CA ALA A 155 -14.71 -12.30 11.24
C ALA A 155 -13.38 -12.64 10.56
N ALA A 156 -12.47 -13.33 11.27
CA ALA A 156 -11.21 -13.77 10.72
C ALA A 156 -11.39 -14.83 9.61
N GLY A 157 -12.37 -15.73 9.75
CA GLY A 157 -12.73 -16.68 8.70
C GLY A 157 -13.23 -15.99 7.43
N VAL A 158 -14.09 -14.98 7.60
CA VAL A 158 -14.59 -14.16 6.47
C VAL A 158 -13.46 -13.40 5.80
N LEU A 159 -12.59 -12.75 6.57
CA LEU A 159 -11.40 -12.03 6.09
C LEU A 159 -10.37 -12.94 5.43
N ALA A 160 -10.24 -14.20 5.87
CA ALA A 160 -9.34 -15.16 5.24
C ALA A 160 -9.75 -15.48 3.80
N GLY A 161 -11.05 -15.42 3.49
CA GLY A 161 -11.58 -15.58 2.14
C GLY A 161 -11.44 -14.33 1.26
N VAL A 162 -10.84 -13.24 1.74
CA VAL A 162 -10.61 -12.04 0.93
C VAL A 162 -9.22 -12.11 0.30
N ASP A 163 -9.19 -12.41 -1.00
CA ASP A 163 -7.96 -12.57 -1.79
C ASP A 163 -7.48 -11.21 -2.34
N ASP A 164 -7.07 -10.30 -1.45
CA ASP A 164 -6.44 -9.03 -1.81
C ASP A 164 -5.26 -8.71 -0.86
N PRO A 165 -4.03 -8.51 -1.38
CA PRO A 165 -2.84 -8.19 -0.58
C PRO A 165 -2.99 -6.95 0.30
N ALA A 166 -3.84 -5.99 -0.06
CA ALA A 166 -4.09 -4.78 0.72
C ALA A 166 -4.64 -5.07 2.13
N TYR A 167 -5.27 -6.23 2.34
CA TYR A 167 -5.85 -6.65 3.62
C TYR A 167 -4.93 -7.56 4.45
N LEU A 168 -3.68 -7.77 4.06
CA LEU A 168 -2.73 -8.58 4.83
C LEU A 168 -2.46 -7.98 6.22
N SER A 169 -2.20 -6.68 6.28
CA SER A 169 -2.00 -5.96 7.55
C SER A 169 -3.23 -6.09 8.47
N LEU A 170 -4.43 -5.96 7.90
CA LEU A 170 -5.69 -6.12 8.64
C LEU A 170 -5.84 -7.52 9.25
N ARG A 171 -5.51 -8.57 8.48
CA ARG A 171 -5.51 -9.96 8.98
C ARG A 171 -4.49 -10.18 10.10
N GLN A 172 -3.32 -9.55 10.01
CA GLN A 172 -2.29 -9.62 11.05
C GLN A 172 -2.76 -8.94 12.34
N THR A 173 -3.31 -7.72 12.25
CA THR A 173 -3.88 -7.00 13.39
C THR A 173 -5.00 -7.82 14.04
N LEU A 174 -5.90 -8.40 13.25
CA LEU A 174 -6.97 -9.26 13.77
C LEU A 174 -6.43 -10.50 14.48
N GLY A 175 -5.37 -11.12 13.95
CA GLY A 175 -4.69 -12.23 14.60
C GLY A 175 -4.12 -11.85 15.97
N GLN A 176 -3.52 -10.67 16.08
CA GLN A 176 -3.01 -10.15 17.35
C GLN A 176 -4.12 -9.85 18.36
N GLU A 177 -5.23 -9.23 17.92
CA GLU A 177 -6.39 -8.99 18.78
C GLU A 177 -7.01 -10.29 19.28
N ARG A 178 -7.10 -11.32 18.43
CA ARG A 178 -7.57 -12.65 18.84
C ARG A 178 -6.65 -13.30 19.86
N ALA A 179 -5.34 -13.26 19.65
CA ALA A 179 -4.38 -13.79 20.62
C ALA A 179 -4.48 -13.05 21.97
N ALA A 180 -4.70 -11.73 21.94
CA ALA A 180 -4.93 -10.95 23.16
C ALA A 180 -6.23 -11.36 23.86
N LEU A 181 -7.32 -11.60 23.11
CA LEU A 181 -8.58 -12.11 23.66
C LEU A 181 -8.42 -13.51 24.28
N ASP A 182 -7.65 -14.38 23.65
CA ASP A 182 -7.40 -15.74 24.13
C ASP A 182 -6.52 -15.75 25.39
N ALA A 183 -5.58 -14.79 25.51
CA ALA A 183 -4.72 -14.65 26.68
C ALA A 183 -5.46 -14.24 27.98
N LEU A 184 -6.65 -13.64 27.87
CA LEU A 184 -7.43 -13.19 29.04
C LEU A 184 -7.97 -14.33 29.90
N GLY A 185 -7.89 -15.59 29.46
CA GLY A 185 -8.42 -16.72 30.22
C GLY A 185 -9.94 -16.66 30.35
N GLY A 186 -10.46 -16.71 31.58
CA GLY A 186 -11.90 -16.62 31.87
C GLY A 186 -12.36 -15.19 32.17
N GLU A 187 -13.66 -14.93 32.02
CA GLU A 187 -14.29 -13.66 32.40
C GLU A 187 -14.00 -13.32 33.88
N PRO A 188 -13.29 -12.22 34.18
CA PRO A 188 -12.89 -11.88 35.55
C PRO A 188 -14.07 -11.76 36.52
N ARG A 189 -15.17 -11.18 36.04
CA ARG A 189 -16.44 -11.08 36.79
C ARG A 189 -17.00 -12.45 37.16
N ALA A 190 -17.01 -13.38 36.21
CA ALA A 190 -17.52 -14.74 36.45
C ALA A 190 -16.63 -15.49 37.44
N LEU A 191 -15.31 -15.32 37.37
CA LEU A 191 -14.36 -15.88 38.33
C LEU A 191 -14.57 -15.31 39.74
N ALA A 192 -14.78 -13.99 39.87
CA ALA A 192 -15.05 -13.35 41.15
C ALA A 192 -16.35 -13.86 41.79
N LEU A 193 -17.43 -13.96 41.00
CA LEU A 193 -18.71 -14.51 41.46
C LEU A 193 -18.58 -15.99 41.87
N ALA A 194 -17.90 -16.81 41.06
CA ALA A 194 -17.67 -18.21 41.39
C ALA A 194 -16.88 -18.40 42.69
N ARG A 195 -15.86 -17.56 42.94
CA ARG A 195 -15.11 -17.59 44.22
C ARG A 195 -15.94 -17.10 45.39
N LEU A 196 -16.76 -16.06 45.21
CA LEU A 196 -17.69 -15.60 46.24
C LEU A 196 -18.69 -16.70 46.61
N ASP A 197 -19.19 -17.44 45.62
CA ASP A 197 -20.16 -18.52 45.83
C ASP A 197 -19.55 -19.72 46.54
N ALA A 198 -18.34 -20.12 46.14
CA ALA A 198 -17.59 -21.17 46.83
C ALA A 198 -17.29 -20.78 48.29
N TRP A 199 -16.92 -19.51 48.53
CA TRP A 199 -16.71 -18.99 49.88
C TRP A 199 -18.02 -18.99 50.70
N ALA A 200 -19.11 -18.49 50.13
CA ALA A 200 -20.41 -18.45 50.80
C ALA A 200 -20.91 -19.86 51.21
N GLN A 201 -20.69 -20.87 50.37
CA GLN A 201 -21.00 -22.27 50.69
C GLN A 201 -20.13 -22.82 51.83
N SER A 202 -18.85 -22.41 51.89
CA SER A 202 -17.94 -22.82 52.98
C SER A 202 -18.32 -22.22 54.34
N VAL A 203 -18.90 -21.02 54.35
CA VAL A 203 -19.36 -20.35 55.59
C VAL A 203 -20.78 -20.78 55.97
N GLY A 204 -21.64 -21.08 54.99
CA GLY A 204 -23.03 -21.52 55.23
C GLY A 204 -23.17 -22.97 55.70
N SER A 205 -22.12 -23.80 55.60
CA SER A 205 -22.14 -25.21 55.98
C SER A 205 -21.85 -25.48 57.46
N VAL A 206 -22.00 -24.48 58.34
CA VAL A 206 -21.91 -24.69 59.79
C VAL A 206 -23.00 -25.67 60.22
N PRO A 207 -22.65 -26.87 60.73
CA PRO A 207 -23.64 -27.86 61.13
C PRO A 207 -24.58 -27.25 62.17
N GLU A 208 -25.88 -27.52 62.07
CA GLU A 208 -26.79 -27.26 63.18
C GLU A 208 -26.18 -27.88 64.45
N PRO A 209 -26.16 -27.15 65.58
CA PRO A 209 -25.63 -27.70 66.82
C PRO A 209 -26.38 -29.00 67.11
N ALA A 210 -25.64 -30.11 67.17
CA ALA A 210 -26.21 -31.42 67.43
C ALA A 210 -27.15 -31.31 68.63
N THR A 211 -28.41 -31.72 68.45
CA THR A 211 -29.38 -31.77 69.53
C THR A 211 -28.79 -32.65 70.62
N VAL A 212 -28.37 -32.02 71.73
CA VAL A 212 -27.72 -32.73 72.83
C VAL A 212 -28.73 -33.72 73.38
N ASP A 213 -28.50 -35.02 73.18
CA ASP A 213 -29.40 -36.08 73.63
C ASP A 213 -29.48 -36.05 75.16
N THR A 214 -30.56 -35.46 75.68
CA THR A 214 -30.77 -35.22 77.11
C THR A 214 -30.96 -36.51 77.90
N ARG A 215 -31.07 -37.67 77.23
CA ARG A 215 -31.18 -39.00 77.85
C ARG A 215 -29.93 -39.45 78.59
N SER A 216 -28.75 -38.92 78.24
CA SER A 216 -27.49 -39.28 78.92
C SER A 216 -27.20 -38.45 80.18
N ARG A 217 -28.11 -37.54 80.58
CA ARG A 217 -27.92 -36.69 81.77
C ARG A 217 -28.37 -37.38 83.07
N PRO A 218 -27.59 -37.27 84.17
CA PRO A 218 -27.98 -37.74 85.49
C PRO A 218 -29.40 -37.33 85.88
N TRP A 219 -30.13 -38.20 86.59
CA TRP A 219 -31.55 -38.00 86.93
C TRP A 219 -31.85 -36.68 87.64
N TRP A 220 -30.94 -36.22 88.50
CA TRP A 220 -31.05 -34.94 89.22
C TRP A 220 -30.93 -33.74 88.29
N GLN A 221 -30.09 -33.79 87.24
CA GLN A 221 -30.03 -32.72 86.23
C GLN A 221 -31.32 -32.64 85.40
N ARG A 222 -32.03 -33.76 85.21
CA ARG A 222 -33.33 -33.78 84.53
C ARG A 222 -34.46 -33.22 85.41
N ALA A 223 -34.44 -33.50 86.71
CA ALA A 223 -35.44 -33.02 87.65
C ALA A 223 -35.37 -31.50 87.89
N PHE A 224 -34.18 -30.90 87.81
CA PHE A 224 -33.96 -29.46 88.02
C PHE A 224 -33.78 -28.65 86.72
N ALA A 225 -33.89 -29.27 85.55
CA ALA A 225 -33.71 -28.62 84.25
C ALA A 225 -34.66 -27.44 83.98
N GLY A 226 -35.85 -27.43 84.60
CA GLY A 226 -36.82 -26.33 84.46
C GLY A 226 -36.58 -25.15 85.40
N ILE A 227 -35.65 -25.26 86.35
CA ILE A 227 -35.43 -24.24 87.41
C ILE A 227 -34.01 -23.67 87.34
N VAL A 228 -33.01 -24.48 86.97
CA VAL A 228 -31.59 -24.05 86.92
C VAL A 228 -30.93 -24.61 85.66
N GLU A 229 -30.59 -23.74 84.72
CA GLU A 229 -29.78 -24.08 83.55
C GLU A 229 -28.31 -23.77 83.85
N VAL A 230 -27.54 -24.79 84.24
CA VAL A 230 -26.08 -24.65 84.45
C VAL A 230 -25.38 -24.72 83.09
N ARG A 231 -25.00 -23.56 82.56
CA ARG A 231 -24.24 -23.43 81.31
C ARG A 231 -22.77 -23.14 81.63
N HIS A 232 -21.88 -24.10 81.39
CA HIS A 232 -20.43 -23.87 81.53
C HIS A 232 -19.98 -22.78 80.54
N HIS A 233 -19.43 -21.70 81.08
CA HIS A 233 -18.95 -20.52 80.34
C HIS A 233 -17.45 -20.64 80.06
N ASP A 234 -17.03 -21.72 79.41
CA ASP A 234 -15.66 -21.85 78.94
C ASP A 234 -15.67 -21.69 77.41
N ASN A 235 -15.25 -20.51 76.98
CA ASN A 235 -15.01 -20.05 75.61
C ASN A 235 -16.19 -19.39 74.90
N ALA A 236 -16.09 -18.06 74.92
CA ALA A 236 -16.68 -17.08 74.04
C ALA A 236 -18.19 -16.85 74.14
N VAL A 237 -18.55 -15.57 74.08
CA VAL A 237 -19.92 -15.06 74.11
C VAL A 237 -20.71 -15.74 72.99
N ALA A 238 -21.40 -16.83 73.33
CA ALA A 238 -22.30 -17.49 72.41
C ALA A 238 -23.49 -16.56 72.22
N LEU A 239 -23.55 -15.91 71.06
CA LEU A 239 -24.74 -15.20 70.61
C LEU A 239 -26.00 -16.03 70.89
N ASP A 240 -27.03 -15.37 71.41
CA ASP A 240 -28.37 -15.95 71.55
C ASP A 240 -28.80 -16.56 70.22
N PRO A 241 -29.47 -17.73 70.18
CA PRO A 241 -29.86 -18.38 68.92
C PRO A 241 -30.60 -17.45 67.95
N VAL A 242 -31.40 -16.50 68.47
CA VAL A 242 -32.07 -15.47 67.68
C VAL A 242 -31.05 -14.51 67.04
N SER A 243 -30.12 -13.97 67.81
CA SER A 243 -29.08 -13.07 67.29
C SER A 243 -28.14 -13.73 66.27
N ARG A 244 -27.91 -15.04 66.37
CA ARG A 244 -27.14 -15.80 65.37
C ARG A 244 -27.93 -15.95 64.07
N ALA A 245 -29.24 -16.21 64.14
CA ALA A 245 -30.11 -16.28 62.95
C ALA A 245 -30.22 -14.92 62.24
N ASP A 246 -30.29 -13.81 63.00
CA ASP A 246 -30.29 -12.46 62.44
C ASP A 246 -28.97 -12.14 61.73
N ALA A 247 -27.83 -12.48 62.35
CA ALA A 247 -26.52 -12.27 61.73
C ALA A 247 -26.32 -13.14 60.47
N GLN A 248 -26.85 -14.37 60.44
CA GLN A 248 -26.86 -15.21 59.23
C GLN A 248 -27.71 -14.59 58.12
N THR A 249 -28.89 -14.06 58.46
CA THR A 249 -29.78 -13.40 57.51
C THR A 249 -29.13 -12.13 56.94
N GLY A 250 -28.50 -11.32 57.79
CA GLY A 250 -27.74 -10.14 57.38
C GLY A 250 -26.56 -10.48 56.46
N LEU A 251 -25.84 -11.56 56.77
CA LEU A 251 -24.75 -12.07 55.93
C LEU A 251 -25.27 -12.48 54.54
N GLN A 252 -26.34 -13.26 54.46
CA GLN A 252 -26.92 -13.70 53.19
C GLN A 252 -27.42 -12.52 52.34
N LEU A 253 -28.04 -11.52 52.98
CA LEU A 253 -28.47 -10.30 52.31
C LEU A 253 -27.28 -9.53 51.71
N GLU A 254 -26.22 -9.30 52.47
CA GLU A 254 -25.04 -8.58 51.97
C GLU A 254 -24.30 -9.37 50.88
N ILE A 255 -24.27 -10.71 50.94
CA ILE A 255 -23.76 -11.55 49.84
C ILE A 255 -24.61 -11.35 48.58
N SER A 256 -25.95 -11.30 48.71
CA SER A 256 -26.84 -11.06 47.56
C SER A 256 -26.63 -9.66 46.95
N LEU A 257 -26.38 -8.65 47.79
CA LEU A 257 -26.03 -7.30 47.34
C LEU A 257 -24.67 -7.26 46.65
N ALA A 258 -23.68 -8.00 47.17
CA ALA A 258 -22.38 -8.16 46.52
C ALA A 258 -22.54 -8.81 45.14
N ARG A 259 -23.34 -9.87 45.01
CA ARG A 259 -23.63 -10.48 43.69
C ARG A 259 -24.28 -9.47 42.74
N ALA A 260 -25.28 -8.73 43.20
CA ALA A 260 -25.95 -7.72 42.37
C ALA A 260 -24.99 -6.59 41.92
N ALA A 261 -24.09 -6.15 42.80
CA ALA A 261 -23.07 -5.16 42.46
C ALA A 261 -22.05 -5.70 41.45
N ALA A 262 -21.59 -6.94 41.64
CA ALA A 262 -20.68 -7.61 40.71
C ALA A 262 -21.32 -7.81 39.33
N GLU A 263 -22.58 -8.21 39.27
CA GLU A 263 -23.34 -8.34 38.03
C GLU A 263 -23.38 -7.02 37.24
N ARG A 264 -23.57 -5.90 37.95
CA ARG A 264 -23.57 -4.54 37.37
C ARG A 264 -22.18 -3.96 37.12
N ARG A 265 -21.09 -4.69 37.43
CA ARG A 265 -19.69 -4.22 37.40
C ARG A 265 -19.45 -2.97 38.27
N ASP A 266 -20.19 -2.86 39.36
CA ASP A 266 -19.99 -1.79 40.33
C ASP A 266 -18.89 -2.18 41.31
N ASP A 267 -17.62 -1.90 40.95
CA ASP A 267 -16.45 -2.19 41.78
C ASP A 267 -16.51 -1.51 43.16
N ALA A 268 -17.17 -0.36 43.27
CA ALA A 268 -17.32 0.35 44.53
C ALA A 268 -18.39 -0.32 45.41
N GLY A 269 -19.57 -0.57 44.84
CA GLY A 269 -20.67 -1.28 45.50
C GLY A 269 -20.28 -2.67 45.96
N PHE A 270 -19.53 -3.41 45.13
CA PHE A 270 -19.03 -4.75 45.46
C PHE A 270 -18.13 -4.73 46.69
N ARG A 271 -17.13 -3.84 46.72
CA ARG A 271 -16.22 -3.68 47.86
C ARG A 271 -16.93 -3.16 49.12
N ILE A 272 -17.98 -2.35 48.98
CA ILE A 272 -18.81 -1.92 50.12
C ILE A 272 -19.57 -3.12 50.69
N ALA A 273 -20.24 -3.92 49.85
CA ALA A 273 -20.98 -5.09 50.29
C ALA A 273 -20.06 -6.12 50.96
N LEU A 274 -18.88 -6.42 50.38
CA LEU A 274 -17.92 -7.34 51.00
C LEU A 274 -17.37 -6.86 52.36
N ARG A 275 -17.20 -5.55 52.55
CA ARG A 275 -16.85 -5.01 53.88
C ARG A 275 -17.98 -5.19 54.89
N ARG A 276 -19.24 -5.13 54.48
CA ARG A 276 -20.39 -5.38 55.36
C ARG A 276 -20.55 -6.88 55.65
N VAL A 277 -20.26 -7.74 54.69
CA VAL A 277 -20.13 -9.19 54.88
C VAL A 277 -19.11 -9.49 56.00
N ASP A 278 -17.95 -8.81 56.01
CA ASP A 278 -16.96 -8.96 57.08
C ASP A 278 -17.48 -8.55 58.47
N VAL A 279 -18.30 -7.50 58.55
CA VAL A 279 -18.93 -7.07 59.83
C VAL A 279 -19.86 -8.14 60.37
N TRP A 280 -20.70 -8.76 59.52
CA TRP A 280 -21.59 -9.85 59.94
C TRP A 280 -20.83 -11.14 60.24
N LEU A 281 -19.78 -11.44 59.46
CA LEU A 281 -18.90 -12.59 59.68
C LEU A 281 -18.22 -12.53 61.06
N ALA A 282 -17.80 -11.34 61.48
CA ALA A 282 -17.20 -11.13 62.80
C ALA A 282 -18.12 -11.42 63.98
N GLN A 283 -19.44 -11.35 63.76
CA GLN A 283 -20.43 -11.72 64.78
C GLN A 283 -20.65 -13.24 64.81
N LEU A 284 -20.61 -13.91 63.64
CA LEU A 284 -20.89 -15.33 63.51
C LEU A 284 -19.71 -16.23 63.92
N VAL A 285 -18.48 -15.81 63.62
CA VAL A 285 -17.28 -16.62 63.83
C VAL A 285 -16.64 -16.32 65.17
N THR A 286 -16.59 -17.33 66.02
CA THR A 286 -16.13 -17.20 67.41
C THR A 286 -14.61 -17.42 67.56
N GLN A 287 -13.98 -18.10 66.61
CA GLN A 287 -12.54 -18.38 66.62
C GLN A 287 -11.75 -17.35 65.80
N PRO A 288 -10.73 -16.69 66.36
CA PRO A 288 -10.00 -15.63 65.67
C PRO A 288 -9.19 -16.14 64.47
N ALA A 289 -8.70 -17.38 64.50
CA ALA A 289 -7.91 -17.97 63.42
C ALA A 289 -8.75 -18.24 62.15
N THR A 290 -9.96 -18.77 62.30
CA THR A 290 -10.87 -19.02 61.17
C THR A 290 -11.39 -17.72 60.58
N LEU A 291 -11.71 -16.75 61.44
CA LEU A 291 -12.13 -15.41 61.03
C LEU A 291 -11.05 -14.69 60.21
N GLN A 292 -9.78 -14.80 60.61
CA GLN A 292 -8.68 -14.19 59.85
C GLN A 292 -8.50 -14.85 58.48
N ALA A 293 -8.63 -16.17 58.38
CA ALA A 293 -8.54 -16.89 57.11
C ALA A 293 -9.65 -16.48 56.13
N ASP A 294 -10.91 -16.37 56.61
CA ASP A 294 -12.03 -15.95 55.77
C ASP A 294 -11.92 -14.49 55.35
N ARG A 295 -11.41 -13.61 56.21
CA ARG A 295 -11.08 -12.21 55.86
C ARG A 295 -10.07 -12.12 54.73
N THR A 296 -9.00 -12.92 54.79
CA THR A 296 -8.00 -12.95 53.71
C THR A 296 -8.64 -13.37 52.40
N ARG A 297 -9.48 -14.41 52.40
CA ARG A 297 -10.21 -14.86 51.20
C ARG A 297 -11.15 -13.77 50.66
N LEU A 298 -11.91 -13.10 51.52
CA LEU A 298 -12.79 -12.00 51.12
C LEU A 298 -12.01 -10.84 50.52
N HIS A 299 -10.84 -10.52 51.08
CA HIS A 299 -9.97 -9.47 50.54
C HIS A 299 -9.40 -9.86 49.16
N GLU A 300 -9.01 -11.12 48.97
CA GLU A 300 -8.59 -11.64 47.66
C GLU A 300 -9.71 -11.56 46.63
N ILE A 301 -10.96 -11.89 47.00
CA ILE A 301 -12.13 -11.76 46.13
C ILE A 301 -12.40 -10.27 45.82
N ALA A 302 -12.31 -9.38 46.82
CA ALA A 302 -12.54 -7.95 46.66
C ALA A 302 -11.49 -7.26 45.77
N ALA A 303 -10.30 -7.84 45.65
CA ALA A 303 -9.21 -7.34 44.79
C ALA A 303 -9.34 -7.78 43.32
N MET A 304 -10.29 -8.66 43.00
CA MET A 304 -10.47 -9.14 41.63
C MET A 304 -11.07 -8.05 40.73
N PRO A 305 -10.55 -7.91 39.50
CA PRO A 305 -11.17 -7.01 38.53
C PRO A 305 -12.54 -7.56 38.10
N LEU A 306 -13.55 -6.70 38.08
CA LEU A 306 -14.89 -7.04 37.57
C LEU A 306 -15.10 -6.63 36.10
N SER A 307 -14.12 -5.93 35.51
CA SER A 307 -14.17 -5.43 34.14
C SER A 307 -12.96 -5.88 33.33
N LEU A 308 -13.18 -6.06 32.02
CA LEU A 308 -12.13 -6.33 31.05
C LEU A 308 -11.71 -5.01 30.40
N SER A 309 -10.42 -4.69 30.48
CA SER A 309 -9.82 -3.59 29.72
C SER A 309 -8.77 -4.13 28.76
N LEU A 310 -9.02 -3.93 27.46
CA LEU A 310 -8.04 -4.21 26.40
C LEU A 310 -7.84 -2.95 25.56
N PRO A 311 -6.71 -2.25 25.72
CA PRO A 311 -6.47 -1.00 25.01
C PRO A 311 -6.32 -1.18 23.49
N THR A 312 -6.00 -2.39 23.03
CA THR A 312 -5.80 -2.71 21.61
C THR A 312 -7.03 -3.27 20.91
N LEU A 313 -8.14 -3.48 21.62
CA LEU A 313 -9.34 -4.08 21.05
C LEU A 313 -10.08 -3.07 20.16
N GLY A 314 -10.41 -3.48 18.94
CA GLY A 314 -11.15 -2.66 17.97
C GLY A 314 -10.26 -1.89 16.98
N THR A 315 -8.93 -2.06 17.03
CA THR A 315 -8.02 -1.46 16.05
C THR A 315 -8.27 -2.00 14.63
N THR A 316 -8.57 -3.29 14.51
CA THR A 316 -8.95 -3.96 13.27
C THR A 316 -10.22 -3.34 12.68
N LEU A 317 -11.24 -3.11 13.52
CA LEU A 317 -12.50 -2.50 13.08
C LEU A 317 -12.27 -1.07 12.58
N ALA A 318 -11.45 -0.29 13.29
CA ALA A 318 -11.10 1.07 12.87
C ALA A 318 -10.31 1.08 11.55
N GLN A 319 -9.31 0.19 11.40
CA GLN A 319 -8.54 0.04 10.16
C GLN A 319 -9.43 -0.37 8.98
N LEU A 320 -10.36 -1.30 9.18
CA LEU A 320 -11.31 -1.73 8.15
C LEU A 320 -12.18 -0.55 7.69
N ARG A 321 -12.74 0.23 8.62
CA ARG A 321 -13.54 1.43 8.29
C ARG A 321 -12.75 2.48 7.54
N GLN A 322 -11.50 2.72 7.94
CA GLN A 322 -10.61 3.66 7.26
C GLN A 322 -10.33 3.23 5.82
N LEU A 323 -9.96 1.96 5.60
CA LEU A 323 -9.70 1.41 4.27
C LEU A 323 -10.92 1.51 3.35
N ARG A 324 -12.13 1.36 3.91
CA ARG A 324 -13.38 1.51 3.16
C ARG A 324 -13.67 2.97 2.80
N ALA A 325 -13.43 3.91 3.72
CA ALA A 325 -13.60 5.33 3.46
C ALA A 325 -12.71 5.77 2.29
N THR A 326 -11.42 5.42 2.31
CA THR A 326 -10.48 5.74 1.24
C THR A 326 -10.84 5.12 -0.12
N ARG A 327 -11.45 3.92 -0.12
CA ARG A 327 -11.90 3.26 -1.36
C ARG A 327 -13.19 3.83 -1.94
N ARG A 328 -14.07 4.40 -1.10
CA ARG A 328 -15.25 5.14 -1.57
C ARG A 328 -14.85 6.47 -2.20
N GLU A 329 -13.95 7.20 -1.55
CA GLU A 329 -13.43 8.49 -2.06
C GLU A 329 -12.68 8.37 -3.40
N SER A 330 -12.12 7.20 -3.71
CA SER A 330 -11.44 6.95 -5.00
C SER A 330 -12.38 6.42 -6.09
N ALA A 331 -13.63 6.13 -5.76
CA ALA A 331 -14.66 5.69 -6.70
C ALA A 331 -15.63 6.82 -7.10
N GLU A 332 -15.66 7.92 -6.34
CA GLU A 332 -16.35 9.18 -6.64
C GLU A 332 -15.46 10.13 -7.45
#